data_AF-A0A5Q8CI21-F1
#
_entry.id   AF-A0A5Q8CI21-F1
#
_cell.length_a   1.000
_cell.length_b   1.000
_cell.length_c   1.000
_cell.angle_alpha   90.00
_cell.angle_beta   90.00
_cell.angle_gamma   90.00
#
_symmetry.space_group_name_H-M   'P 1'
#
loop_
_entity.id
_entity.type
_entity.pdbx_description
1 polymer ?
#
loop_
_entity_poly.entity_id
_entity_poly.type
_entity_poly.pdbx_seq_one_letter_code
_entity_poly.pdbx_strand_id
1 'polypeptide(L)'
;MNRHVKINSARTLAQSHFRTLRLGTPFQPRIDALALTNDWYNWAGYRAPHSLWDEELEYFAIRSQAALFDISPMTKYRIEGPDAEAYLDRVTLRDVTRLK
;
A
#
# COMPACT_ATOMS: atom_id res chain seq x y z
N MET A 1 1.25 21.04 -42.00
CA MET A 1 1.89 21.40 -40.70
C MET A 1 1.36 20.49 -39.61
N ASN A 2 1.65 19.18 -39.67
CA ASN A 2 1.26 18.20 -38.64
C ASN A 2 2.50 17.39 -38.26
N ARG A 3 3.14 17.74 -37.14
CA ARG A 3 4.13 16.85 -36.53
C ARG A 3 3.35 15.70 -35.88
N HIS A 4 3.23 14.58 -36.60
CA HIS A 4 2.93 13.30 -35.96
C HIS A 4 4.11 12.94 -35.07
N VAL A 5 4.06 13.37 -33.81
CA VAL A 5 4.96 12.88 -32.77
C VAL A 5 4.61 11.41 -32.57
N LYS A 6 5.44 10.51 -33.09
CA LYS A 6 5.35 9.08 -32.76
C LYS A 6 5.67 8.95 -31.27
N ILE A 7 4.65 8.90 -30.41
CA ILE A 7 4.78 8.59 -28.99
C ILE A 7 4.99 7.07 -28.86
N ASN A 8 6.09 6.56 -29.41
CA ASN A 8 6.52 5.17 -29.27
C ASN A 8 8.04 5.17 -29.06
N SER A 9 8.47 5.87 -28.01
CA SER A 9 9.85 5.80 -27.54
C SER A 9 10.02 4.56 -26.65
N ALA A 10 11.17 3.88 -26.72
CA ALA A 10 11.50 2.74 -25.84
C ALA A 10 11.31 3.08 -24.35
N ARG A 11 11.50 4.35 -23.98
CA ARG A 11 11.22 4.90 -22.64
C ARG A 11 9.76 4.74 -22.21
N THR A 12 8.81 5.00 -23.11
CA THR A 12 7.37 4.90 -22.81
C THR A 12 6.96 3.44 -22.59
N LEU A 13 7.54 2.49 -23.34
CA LEU A 13 7.32 1.06 -23.13
C LEU A 13 7.91 0.55 -21.80
N ALA A 14 9.06 1.08 -21.40
CA ALA A 14 9.70 0.76 -20.13
C ALA A 14 8.96 1.35 -18.91
N GLN A 15 8.12 2.37 -19.11
CA GLN A 15 7.33 3.01 -18.06
C GLN A 15 5.89 2.49 -18.03
N SER A 16 5.67 1.17 -17.98
CA SER A 16 4.33 0.58 -18.04
C SER A 16 3.41 0.93 -16.84
N HIS A 17 3.96 1.49 -15.76
CA HIS A 17 3.23 1.82 -14.53
C HIS A 17 2.05 2.77 -14.73
N PHE A 18 2.02 3.60 -15.78
CA PHE A 18 0.86 4.47 -16.05
C PHE A 18 -0.39 3.67 -16.48
N ARG A 19 -0.25 2.43 -16.95
CA ARG A 19 -1.39 1.61 -17.41
C ARG A 19 -2.25 1.11 -16.25
N THR A 20 -1.69 1.05 -15.05
CA THR A 20 -2.38 0.63 -13.84
C THR A 20 -2.06 1.63 -12.75
N LEU A 21 -2.95 2.61 -12.56
CA LEU A 21 -2.74 3.72 -11.64
C LEU A 21 -2.52 3.28 -10.18
N ARG A 22 -3.16 2.17 -9.77
CA ARG A 22 -3.04 1.58 -8.44
C ARG A 22 -3.04 0.06 -8.54
N LEU A 23 -2.04 -0.58 -7.95
CA LEU A 23 -1.90 -2.03 -7.91
C LEU A 23 -2.92 -2.66 -6.94
N GLY A 24 -3.31 -3.90 -7.20
CA GLY A 24 -4.05 -4.70 -6.22
C GLY A 24 -3.12 -5.32 -5.19
N THR A 25 -3.60 -5.47 -3.96
CA THR A 25 -2.92 -6.25 -2.92
C THR A 25 -3.15 -7.76 -3.13
N PRO A 26 -2.44 -8.65 -2.40
CA PRO A 26 -2.75 -10.08 -2.41
C PRO A 26 -4.19 -10.42 -1.99
N PHE A 27 -4.85 -9.54 -1.24
CA PHE A 27 -6.24 -9.73 -0.78
C PHE A 27 -7.27 -9.04 -1.67
N GLN A 28 -6.84 -8.36 -2.74
CA GLN A 28 -7.72 -7.60 -3.62
C GLN A 28 -8.93 -8.39 -4.15
N PRO A 29 -8.82 -9.67 -4.56
CA PRO A 29 -9.99 -10.41 -5.02
C PRO A 29 -11.10 -10.54 -3.98
N ARG A 30 -10.74 -10.67 -2.70
CA ARG A 30 -11.71 -10.78 -1.60
C ARG A 30 -12.26 -9.41 -1.20
N ILE A 31 -11.42 -8.39 -1.24
CA ILE A 31 -11.81 -7.00 -1.01
C ILE A 31 -12.82 -6.55 -2.07
N ASP A 32 -12.55 -6.81 -3.35
CA ASP A 32 -13.44 -6.46 -4.46
C ASP A 32 -14.82 -7.12 -4.33
N ALA A 33 -14.88 -8.36 -3.83
CA ALA A 33 -16.14 -9.06 -3.60
C ALA A 33 -16.99 -8.47 -2.45
N LEU A 34 -16.37 -7.71 -1.54
CA LEU A 34 -17.02 -7.14 -0.36
C LEU A 34 -17.18 -5.61 -0.43
N ALA A 35 -16.52 -4.95 -1.38
CA ALA A 35 -16.50 -3.49 -1.49
C ALA A 35 -17.79 -2.94 -2.12
N LEU A 36 -18.83 -2.78 -1.32
CA LEU A 36 -20.12 -2.23 -1.73
C LEU A 36 -20.02 -0.76 -2.13
N THR A 37 -19.17 0.02 -1.45
CA THR A 37 -19.01 1.46 -1.69
C THR A 37 -18.19 1.76 -2.94
N ASN A 38 -17.30 0.85 -3.34
CA ASN A 38 -16.31 1.06 -4.39
C ASN A 38 -15.50 2.37 -4.22
N ASP A 39 -15.32 2.82 -2.97
CA ASP A 39 -14.56 4.03 -2.65
C ASP A 39 -13.11 3.66 -2.34
N TRP A 40 -12.21 4.06 -3.24
CA TRP A 40 -10.81 3.66 -3.22
C TRP A 40 -9.89 4.87 -3.08
N TYR A 41 -8.88 4.74 -2.20
CA TYR A 41 -7.74 5.66 -2.12
C TYR A 41 -6.42 5.01 -2.55
N ASN A 42 -5.39 5.83 -2.67
CA ASN A 42 -4.03 5.39 -2.98
C ASN A 42 -3.25 5.23 -1.67
N TRP A 43 -2.77 4.01 -1.40
CA TRP A 43 -1.84 3.75 -0.32
C TRP A 43 -0.57 3.10 -0.88
N ALA A 44 0.53 3.87 -0.90
CA ALA A 44 1.84 3.38 -1.39
C ALA A 44 1.80 2.77 -2.80
N GLY A 45 0.92 3.27 -3.67
CA GLY A 45 0.72 2.76 -5.03
C GLY A 45 -0.29 1.63 -5.15
N TYR A 46 -0.91 1.20 -4.05
CA TYR A 46 -1.97 0.18 -4.03
C TYR A 46 -3.36 0.80 -3.91
N ARG A 47 -4.37 0.07 -4.37
CA ARG A 47 -5.79 0.39 -4.23
C ARG A 47 -6.26 -0.08 -2.86
N ALA A 48 -6.53 0.87 -1.95
CA ALA A 48 -7.06 0.58 -0.62
C ALA A 48 -8.50 1.14 -0.50
N PRO A 49 -9.44 0.43 0.15
CA PRO A 49 -10.81 0.93 0.34
C PRO A 49 -10.87 1.95 1.48
N HIS A 50 -11.63 3.04 1.34
CA HIS A 50 -11.98 3.90 2.48
C HIS A 50 -12.90 3.18 3.46
N SER A 51 -13.87 2.43 2.93
CA SER A 51 -14.75 1.51 3.65
C SER A 51 -15.18 0.40 2.68
N LEU A 52 -15.60 -0.75 3.21
CA LEU A 52 -16.18 -1.83 2.41
C LEU A 52 -17.70 -1.72 2.35
N TRP A 53 -18.33 -1.18 3.40
CA TRP A 53 -19.78 -1.06 3.52
C TRP A 53 -20.22 0.27 4.14
N ASP A 54 -20.01 0.46 5.44
CA ASP A 54 -20.43 1.62 6.20
C ASP A 54 -19.34 1.98 7.22
N GLU A 55 -18.81 3.19 7.12
CA GLU A 55 -17.65 3.62 7.90
C GLU A 55 -17.94 3.63 9.42
N GLU A 56 -19.14 4.04 9.84
CA GLU A 56 -19.50 4.08 11.25
C GLU A 56 -19.61 2.67 11.83
N LEU A 57 -20.30 1.76 11.13
CA LEU A 57 -20.42 0.38 11.57
C LEU A 57 -19.07 -0.36 11.58
N GLU A 58 -18.22 -0.14 10.57
CA GLU A 58 -16.85 -0.65 10.55
C GLU A 58 -16.04 -0.10 11.73
N TYR A 59 -16.17 1.19 12.03
CA TYR A 59 -15.56 1.80 13.20
C TYR A 59 -16.04 1.17 14.52
N PHE A 60 -17.34 0.97 14.67
CA PHE A 60 -17.90 0.33 15.86
C PHE A 60 -17.47 -1.13 16.00
N ALA A 61 -17.33 -1.88 14.90
CA ALA A 61 -16.81 -3.25 14.93
C ALA A 61 -15.38 -3.29 15.51
N ILE A 62 -14.50 -2.35 15.14
CA ILE A 62 -13.15 -2.23 15.71
C ILE A 62 -13.20 -2.00 17.23
N ARG A 63 -14.12 -1.14 17.69
CA ARG A 63 -14.18 -0.68 19.08
C ARG A 63 -14.92 -1.63 20.03
N SER A 64 -15.86 -2.40 19.51
CA SER A 64 -16.77 -3.22 20.33
C SER A 64 -16.60 -4.72 20.13
N GLN A 65 -15.98 -5.14 19.03
CA GLN A 65 -15.83 -6.54 18.66
C GLN A 65 -14.45 -6.80 18.03
N ALA A 66 -14.41 -7.17 16.76
CA ALA A 66 -13.20 -7.43 16.01
C ALA A 66 -13.33 -6.90 14.58
N ALA A 67 -12.20 -6.57 13.98
CA ALA A 67 -12.09 -6.14 12.60
C ALA A 67 -10.85 -6.77 11.94
N LEU A 68 -10.91 -6.93 10.62
CA LEU A 68 -9.79 -7.40 9.80
C LEU A 68 -9.38 -6.30 8.83
N PHE A 69 -8.09 -5.99 8.81
CA PHE A 69 -7.52 -4.98 7.92
C PHE A 69 -6.54 -5.61 6.95
N ASP A 70 -6.60 -5.19 5.69
CA ASP A 70 -5.49 -5.39 4.76
C ASP A 70 -4.47 -4.26 4.89
N ILE A 71 -3.37 -4.54 5.59
CA ILE A 71 -2.22 -3.65 5.76
C ILE A 71 -1.02 -4.05 4.87
N SER A 72 -1.25 -4.93 3.91
CA SER A 72 -0.19 -5.38 2.99
C SER A 72 0.45 -4.24 2.16
N PRO A 73 -0.20 -3.09 1.87
CA PRO A 73 0.46 -1.95 1.21
C PRO A 73 1.61 -1.31 1.98
N MET A 74 1.73 -1.53 3.30
CA MET A 74 2.84 -0.96 4.07
C MET A 74 4.19 -1.37 3.49
N THR A 75 5.09 -0.42 3.26
CA THR A 75 6.46 -0.72 2.83
C THR A 75 7.20 -1.47 3.93
N LYS A 76 7.83 -2.59 3.57
CA LYS A 76 8.54 -3.47 4.49
C LYS A 76 10.01 -3.52 4.09
N TYR A 77 10.89 -3.21 5.02
CA TYR A 77 12.34 -3.32 4.85
C TYR A 77 12.87 -4.48 5.68
N ARG A 78 13.83 -5.21 5.12
CA ARG A 78 14.63 -6.20 5.84
C ARG A 78 16.06 -5.68 5.90
N ILE A 79 16.59 -5.54 7.11
CA ILE A 79 17.93 -5.03 7.38
C ILE A 79 18.65 -6.12 8.15
N GLU A 80 19.80 -6.54 7.64
CA GLU A 80 20.58 -7.68 8.15
C GLU A 80 22.06 -7.31 8.20
N GLY A 81 22.81 -7.95 9.10
CA GLY A 81 24.25 -7.75 9.28
C GLY A 81 24.64 -7.56 10.74
N PRO A 82 25.94 -7.70 11.08
CA PRO A 82 26.43 -7.58 12.45
C PRO A 82 26.15 -6.20 13.07
N ASP A 83 26.08 -5.16 12.25
CA ASP A 83 25.87 -3.77 12.69
C ASP A 83 24.41 -3.30 12.56
N ALA A 84 23.46 -4.21 12.28
CA ALA A 84 22.06 -3.84 12.04
C ALA A 84 21.41 -3.14 13.25
N GLU A 85 21.69 -3.61 14.46
CA GLU A 85 21.19 -3.01 15.70
C GLU A 85 21.73 -1.59 15.88
N ALA A 86 23.05 -1.41 15.81
CA ALA A 86 23.69 -0.11 15.94
C ALA A 86 23.23 0.89 14.86
N TYR A 87 22.99 0.42 13.64
CA TYR A 87 22.40 1.22 12.57
C TYR A 87 20.98 1.66 12.91
N LEU A 88 20.10 0.73 13.34
CA LEU A 88 18.71 1.01 13.66
C LEU A 88 18.57 1.95 14.88
N ASP A 89 19.40 1.75 15.90
CA ASP A 89 19.43 2.62 17.09
C ASP A 89 19.85 4.06 16.73
N ARG A 90 20.73 4.21 15.74
CA ARG A 90 21.12 5.54 15.23
C ARG A 90 20.03 6.24 14.42
N VAL A 91 19.24 5.52 13.63
CA VAL A 91 18.27 6.12 12.68
C VAL A 91 16.85 6.20 13.20
N THR A 92 16.57 5.65 14.38
CA THR A 92 15.26 5.71 15.04
C THR A 92 15.34 6.49 16.33
N LEU A 93 14.19 7.00 16.81
CA LEU A 93 14.14 7.84 18.02
C LEU A 93 14.08 7.03 19.32
N ARG A 94 13.65 5.77 19.26
CA ARG A 94 13.50 4.90 20.42
C ARG A 94 14.69 3.97 20.49
N ASP A 95 15.15 3.70 21.71
CA ASP A 95 16.19 2.71 21.99
C ASP A 95 15.77 1.33 21.47
N VAL A 96 16.43 0.90 20.38
CA VAL A 96 16.14 -0.35 19.67
C VAL A 96 16.70 -1.55 20.44
N THR A 97 17.74 -1.35 21.25
CA THR A 97 18.39 -2.41 22.05
C THR A 97 17.47 -3.00 23.11
N ARG A 98 16.35 -2.32 23.40
CA ARG A 98 15.31 -2.79 24.32
C ARG A 98 14.28 -3.72 23.70
N LEU A 99 14.31 -3.92 22.38
CA LEU A 99 13.45 -4.89 21.70
C LEU A 99 13.97 -6.30 21.98
N LYS A 100 13.08 -7.20 22.40
CA LYS A 100 13.36 -8.61 22.68
C LYS A 100 12.85 -9.52 21.57
#